data_AF-A0A7V9WT41-F1
#
_entry.id   AF-A0A7V9WT41-F1
#
_cell.length_a   1.000
_cell.length_b   1.000
_cell.length_c   1.000
_cell.angle_alpha   90.00
_cell.angle_beta   90.00
_cell.angle_gamma   90.00
#
_symmetry.space_group_name_H-M   'P 1'
#
loop_
_entity.id
_entity.type
_entity.pdbx_description
1 polymer ?
#
loop_
_entity_poly.entity_id
_entity_poly.type
_entity_poly.pdbx_seq_one_letter_code
_entity_poly.pdbx_strand_id
1 'polypeptide(L)'
;MEKARSKYDGIYEAQTTPTDDYCEKHDYYKRYFDRIKQNICPFCERERKDKELENLNLVKYKAEQKRKRDYFLNRYSSLNEEIQQATLDNYKAESQEEQNSLAFAKRVANEFIQEAKNNVILIGKSGTGKSHLSHGIAKEVSDTKEWVVPYVNMVDFMTRLNFDNKASMIERIVNAELVVIDDLGSEMENKLTKDVIYEIFDKRTRTIVTTNMTGEQLIERYGNRTYSRIMKGVDKEHFMKFENMKDRRRLLF
;
A
#
# COMPACT_ATOMS: atom_id res chain seq x y z
N MET A 1 49.17 -22.90 -29.20
CA MET A 1 48.64 -21.64 -28.64
C MET A 1 47.85 -22.02 -27.39
N GLU A 2 48.44 -21.75 -26.23
CA GLU A 2 47.92 -22.13 -24.92
C GLU A 2 46.84 -21.11 -24.54
N LYS A 3 45.56 -21.48 -24.74
CA LYS A 3 44.44 -20.63 -24.33
C LYS A 3 44.48 -20.50 -22.81
N ALA A 4 44.39 -19.26 -22.32
CA ALA A 4 44.55 -18.92 -20.91
C ALA A 4 43.60 -19.78 -20.04
N ARG A 5 44.18 -20.68 -19.25
CA ARG A 5 43.45 -21.45 -18.23
C ARG A 5 42.79 -20.46 -17.27
N SER A 6 41.48 -20.53 -17.18
CA SER A 6 40.73 -19.77 -16.20
C SER A 6 41.04 -20.34 -14.82
N LYS A 7 41.18 -19.49 -13.79
CA LYS A 7 41.40 -19.91 -12.39
C LYS A 7 40.35 -20.93 -11.88
N TYR A 8 39.26 -21.11 -12.62
CA TYR A 8 38.12 -21.96 -12.31
C TYR A 8 38.08 -23.31 -13.06
N ASP A 9 39.06 -23.61 -13.92
CA ASP A 9 39.09 -24.87 -14.68
C ASP A 9 39.15 -26.11 -13.75
N GLY A 10 39.84 -26.01 -12.62
CA GLY A 10 40.06 -27.14 -11.70
C GLY A 10 38.81 -27.72 -11.01
N ILE A 11 37.71 -26.97 -10.89
CA ILE A 11 36.47 -27.48 -10.24
C ILE A 11 35.65 -28.35 -11.21
N TYR A 12 35.63 -27.99 -12.51
CA TYR A 12 34.87 -28.72 -13.52
C TYR A 12 35.66 -29.91 -14.08
N GLU A 13 37.00 -29.83 -14.09
CA GLU A 13 37.89 -30.89 -14.56
C GLU A 13 37.72 -32.22 -13.80
N ALA A 14 37.42 -32.17 -12.49
CA ALA A 14 37.30 -33.37 -11.66
C ALA A 14 36.02 -34.19 -11.89
N GLN A 15 34.99 -33.62 -12.53
CA GLN A 15 33.64 -34.22 -12.58
C GLN A 15 33.04 -34.30 -14.00
N THR A 16 33.80 -33.94 -15.03
CA THR A 16 33.30 -33.85 -16.41
C THR A 16 34.38 -34.24 -17.42
N THR A 17 33.97 -34.76 -18.57
CA THR A 17 34.90 -35.21 -19.62
C THR A 17 35.06 -34.12 -20.69
N PRO A 18 36.27 -33.83 -21.20
CA PRO A 18 36.45 -32.93 -22.34
C PRO A 18 35.69 -33.40 -23.58
N THR A 19 35.26 -32.48 -24.45
CA THR A 19 34.61 -32.80 -25.73
C THR A 19 35.03 -31.82 -26.82
N ASP A 20 34.78 -32.17 -28.08
CA ASP A 20 35.06 -31.30 -29.24
C ASP A 20 33.90 -30.31 -29.54
N ASP A 21 32.80 -30.38 -28.79
CA ASP A 21 31.68 -29.46 -28.94
C ASP A 21 32.06 -28.07 -28.40
N TYR A 22 31.93 -27.04 -29.23
CA TYR A 22 32.50 -25.72 -28.95
C TYR A 22 31.41 -24.69 -28.67
N CYS A 23 31.64 -23.83 -27.68
CA CYS A 23 30.78 -22.70 -27.34
C CYS A 23 31.41 -21.40 -27.82
N GLU A 24 30.82 -20.81 -28.87
CA GLU A 24 31.29 -19.54 -29.45
C GLU A 24 31.18 -18.36 -28.48
N LYS A 25 30.12 -18.34 -27.65
CA LYS A 25 29.85 -17.24 -26.71
C LYS A 25 30.98 -17.02 -25.69
N HIS A 26 31.61 -18.10 -25.24
CA HIS A 26 32.61 -18.06 -24.17
C HIS A 26 33.99 -18.54 -24.63
N ASP A 27 34.17 -18.76 -25.94
CA ASP A 27 35.40 -19.32 -26.52
C ASP A 27 35.90 -20.56 -25.74
N TYR A 28 35.00 -21.54 -25.56
CA TYR A 28 35.24 -22.68 -24.66
C TYR A 28 34.72 -24.00 -25.23
N TYR A 29 35.53 -25.06 -25.16
CA TYR A 29 35.09 -26.42 -25.46
C TYR A 29 34.22 -26.95 -24.34
N LYS A 30 32.97 -27.26 -24.65
CA LYS A 30 32.00 -27.82 -23.71
C LYS A 30 32.53 -29.11 -23.10
N ARG A 31 32.01 -29.43 -21.92
CA ARG A 31 32.38 -30.64 -21.20
C ARG A 31 31.16 -31.55 -21.08
N TYR A 32 31.38 -32.85 -21.20
CA TYR A 32 30.34 -33.85 -21.02
C TYR A 32 30.11 -34.09 -19.53
N PHE A 33 28.87 -33.85 -19.09
CA PHE A 33 28.43 -34.11 -17.73
C PHE A 33 27.67 -35.44 -17.70
N ASP A 34 28.26 -36.47 -17.08
CA ASP A 34 27.72 -37.83 -17.08
C ASP A 34 26.34 -37.94 -16.43
N ARG A 35 26.11 -37.20 -15.34
CA ARG A 35 24.83 -37.20 -14.60
C ARG A 35 23.63 -36.73 -15.43
N ILE A 36 23.86 -35.87 -16.41
CA ILE A 36 22.81 -35.26 -17.26
C ILE A 36 22.97 -35.66 -18.73
N LYS A 37 23.99 -36.47 -19.06
CA LYS A 37 24.31 -37.00 -20.39
C LYS A 37 24.33 -35.93 -21.49
N GLN A 38 24.92 -34.78 -21.22
CA GLN A 38 24.96 -33.64 -22.15
C GLN A 38 26.30 -32.91 -22.13
N ASN A 39 26.65 -32.31 -23.27
CA ASN A 39 27.77 -31.40 -23.41
C ASN A 39 27.33 -29.99 -23.00
N ILE A 40 27.94 -29.45 -21.96
CA ILE A 40 27.59 -28.14 -21.41
C ILE A 40 28.81 -27.23 -21.36
N CYS A 41 28.61 -25.97 -21.74
CA CYS A 41 29.54 -24.90 -21.40
C CYS A 41 29.26 -24.45 -19.94
N PRO A 42 30.22 -24.61 -19.00
CA PRO A 42 30.01 -24.24 -17.61
C PRO A 42 29.69 -22.75 -17.40
N PHE A 43 30.19 -21.88 -18.28
CA PHE A 43 29.94 -20.44 -18.24
C PHE A 43 28.50 -20.10 -18.69
N CYS A 44 28.04 -20.68 -19.79
CA CYS A 44 26.63 -20.56 -20.22
C CYS A 44 25.67 -21.06 -19.12
N GLU A 45 25.97 -22.19 -18.49
CA GLU A 45 25.12 -22.69 -17.39
C GLU A 45 25.13 -21.78 -16.18
N ARG A 46 26.27 -21.20 -15.83
CA ARG A 46 26.35 -20.23 -14.73
C ARG A 46 25.49 -19.01 -15.01
N GLU A 47 25.65 -18.39 -16.18
CA GLU A 47 24.84 -17.24 -16.57
C GLU A 47 23.34 -17.55 -16.59
N ARG A 48 22.95 -18.75 -17.05
CA ARG A 48 21.56 -19.20 -17.01
C ARG A 48 21.06 -19.30 -15.57
N LYS A 49 21.82 -19.94 -14.68
CA LYS A 49 21.47 -20.09 -13.25
C LYS A 49 21.43 -18.75 -12.52
N ASP A 50 22.37 -17.85 -12.79
CA ASP A 50 22.41 -16.51 -12.21
C ASP A 50 21.17 -15.72 -12.62
N LYS A 51 20.79 -15.77 -13.90
CA LYS A 51 19.55 -15.15 -14.41
C LYS A 51 18.29 -15.78 -13.83
N GLU A 52 18.25 -17.11 -13.68
CA GLU A 52 17.14 -17.82 -13.02
C GLU A 52 17.00 -17.41 -11.55
N LEU A 53 18.12 -17.31 -10.82
CA LEU A 53 18.15 -16.87 -9.43
C LEU A 53 17.71 -15.41 -9.29
N GLU A 54 18.18 -14.53 -10.17
CA GLU A 54 17.76 -13.12 -10.22
C GLU A 54 16.25 -12.99 -10.44
N ASN A 55 15.71 -13.71 -11.43
CA ASN A 55 14.27 -13.75 -11.69
C ASN A 55 13.49 -14.27 -10.48
N LEU A 56 13.97 -15.33 -9.83
CA LEU A 56 13.34 -15.88 -8.63
C LEU A 56 13.33 -14.86 -7.48
N ASN A 57 14.44 -14.15 -7.28
CA ASN A 57 14.55 -13.11 -6.26
C ASN A 57 13.60 -11.93 -6.54
N LEU A 58 13.48 -11.51 -7.81
CA LEU A 58 12.52 -10.47 -8.22
C LEU A 58 11.07 -10.89 -7.96
N VAL A 59 10.71 -12.14 -8.27
CA VAL A 59 9.36 -12.67 -8.00
C VAL A 59 9.09 -12.69 -6.49
N LYS A 60 10.03 -13.16 -5.68
CA LYS A 60 9.91 -13.16 -4.20
C LYS A 60 9.76 -11.75 -3.65
N TYR A 61 10.59 -10.82 -4.10
CA TYR A 61 10.54 -9.42 -3.70
C TYR A 61 9.18 -8.78 -4.01
N LYS A 62 8.67 -8.95 -5.23
CA LYS A 62 7.34 -8.44 -5.62
C LYS A 62 6.21 -9.05 -4.78
N ALA A 63 6.28 -10.35 -4.50
CA ALA A 63 5.31 -11.02 -3.65
C ALA A 63 5.32 -10.48 -2.21
N GLU A 64 6.50 -10.21 -1.66
CA GLU A 64 6.66 -9.61 -0.33
C GLU A 64 6.11 -8.18 -0.28
N GLN A 65 6.42 -7.34 -1.28
CA GLN A 65 5.87 -5.98 -1.36
C GLN A 65 4.34 -6.01 -1.45
N LYS A 66 3.77 -6.90 -2.28
CA LYS A 66 2.32 -7.07 -2.37
C LYS A 66 1.71 -7.49 -1.03
N ARG A 67 2.33 -8.44 -0.31
CA ARG A 67 1.87 -8.86 1.03
C ARG A 67 1.91 -7.71 2.03
N LYS A 68 2.96 -6.89 1.98
CA LYS A 68 3.08 -5.70 2.83
C LYS A 68 1.95 -4.70 2.53
N ARG A 69 1.69 -4.38 1.26
CA ARG A 69 0.58 -3.51 0.86
C ARG A 69 -0.76 -4.04 1.35
N ASP A 70 -1.04 -5.32 1.09
CA ASP A 70 -2.27 -5.99 1.53
C ASP A 70 -2.44 -5.95 3.05
N TYR A 71 -1.36 -6.20 3.80
CA TYR A 71 -1.40 -6.08 5.26
C TYR A 71 -1.76 -4.66 5.70
N PHE A 72 -1.09 -3.64 5.16
CA PHE A 72 -1.31 -2.26 5.61
C PHE A 72 -2.69 -1.71 5.24
N LEU A 73 -3.22 -2.12 4.09
CA LEU A 73 -4.54 -1.69 3.62
C LEU A 73 -5.68 -2.43 4.32
N ASN A 74 -5.57 -3.76 4.47
CA ASN A 74 -6.71 -4.59 4.87
C ASN A 74 -6.63 -5.10 6.32
N ARG A 75 -5.44 -5.17 6.90
CA ARG A 75 -5.20 -5.84 8.20
C ARG A 75 -4.47 -4.98 9.22
N TYR A 76 -4.06 -3.77 8.86
CA TYR A 76 -3.36 -2.88 9.79
C TYR A 76 -4.27 -2.49 10.94
N SER A 77 -5.53 -2.20 10.64
CA SER A 77 -6.61 -2.06 11.61
C SER A 77 -7.63 -3.18 11.48
N SER A 78 -8.41 -3.37 12.54
CA SER A 78 -9.53 -4.31 12.59
C SER A 78 -10.67 -3.83 11.69
N LEU A 79 -10.60 -4.16 10.40
CA LEU A 79 -11.64 -3.85 9.41
C LEU A 79 -12.61 -5.02 9.28
N ASN A 80 -13.89 -4.73 9.06
CA ASN A 80 -14.85 -5.77 8.70
C ASN A 80 -14.59 -6.29 7.28
N GLU A 81 -15.10 -7.49 6.96
CA GLU A 81 -14.87 -8.13 5.66
C GLU A 81 -15.43 -7.31 4.48
N GLU A 82 -16.55 -6.61 4.71
CA GLU A 82 -17.17 -5.75 3.69
C GLU A 82 -16.23 -4.63 3.23
N ILE A 83 -15.57 -3.93 4.16
CA ILE A 83 -14.63 -2.87 3.82
C ILE A 83 -13.34 -3.44 3.21
N GLN A 84 -12.83 -4.58 3.68
CA GLN A 84 -11.64 -5.22 3.08
C GLN A 84 -11.85 -5.59 1.60
N GLN A 85 -13.10 -5.86 1.20
CA GLN A 85 -13.45 -6.18 -0.18
C GLN A 85 -13.91 -4.95 -0.98
N ALA A 86 -14.01 -3.78 -0.36
CA ALA A 86 -14.51 -2.58 -1.01
C ALA A 86 -13.54 -2.07 -2.09
N THR A 87 -14.08 -1.86 -3.29
CA THR A 87 -13.43 -1.23 -4.44
C THR A 87 -14.32 -0.11 -4.98
N LEU A 88 -13.77 0.78 -5.80
CA LEU A 88 -14.63 1.74 -6.52
C LEU A 88 -15.54 1.04 -7.53
N ASP A 89 -15.13 -0.12 -8.07
CA ASP A 89 -15.92 -0.88 -9.04
C ASP A 89 -17.13 -1.60 -8.42
N ASN A 90 -17.05 -2.03 -7.16
CA ASN A 90 -18.15 -2.69 -6.47
C ASN A 90 -19.00 -1.76 -5.59
N TYR A 91 -18.75 -0.45 -5.64
CA TYR A 91 -19.59 0.55 -4.98
C TYR A 91 -20.93 0.66 -5.70
N LYS A 92 -22.03 0.42 -4.99
CA LYS A 92 -23.39 0.50 -5.54
C LYS A 92 -23.86 1.95 -5.56
N ALA A 93 -23.84 2.57 -6.74
CA ALA A 93 -24.33 3.92 -6.97
C ALA A 93 -25.70 3.90 -7.67
N GLU A 94 -26.78 3.91 -6.87
CA GLU A 94 -28.16 3.86 -7.33
C GLU A 94 -28.78 5.26 -7.46
N SER A 95 -28.43 6.19 -6.56
CA SER A 95 -28.89 7.59 -6.61
C SER A 95 -27.90 8.51 -7.33
N GLN A 96 -28.36 9.70 -7.71
CA GLN A 96 -27.50 10.72 -8.32
C GLN A 96 -26.38 11.15 -7.35
N GLU A 97 -26.69 11.26 -6.07
CA GLU A 97 -25.72 11.59 -5.02
C GLU A 97 -24.64 10.50 -4.92
N GLU A 98 -25.01 9.22 -4.96
CA GLU A 98 -24.06 8.11 -4.93
C GLU A 98 -23.20 8.04 -6.21
N GLN A 99 -23.77 8.39 -7.36
CA GLN A 99 -22.98 8.50 -8.59
C GLN A 99 -21.98 9.64 -8.51
N ASN A 100 -22.37 10.78 -7.92
CA ASN A 100 -21.48 11.92 -7.70
C ASN A 100 -20.37 11.58 -6.70
N SER A 101 -20.67 10.83 -5.63
CA SER A 101 -19.66 10.39 -4.66
C SER A 101 -18.66 9.41 -5.26
N LEU A 102 -19.12 8.49 -6.12
CA LEU A 102 -18.26 7.59 -6.87
C LEU A 102 -17.37 8.35 -7.87
N ALA A 103 -17.94 9.31 -8.61
CA ALA A 103 -17.18 10.14 -9.56
C ALA A 103 -16.09 10.96 -8.85
N PHE A 104 -16.42 11.55 -7.69
CA PHE A 104 -15.46 12.22 -6.82
C PHE A 104 -14.35 11.26 -6.38
N ALA A 105 -14.70 10.07 -5.92
CA ALA A 105 -13.71 9.09 -5.46
C ALA A 105 -12.74 8.69 -6.58
N LYS A 106 -13.25 8.41 -7.79
CA LYS A 106 -12.42 8.09 -8.96
C LYS A 106 -11.49 9.24 -9.33
N ARG A 107 -11.99 10.49 -9.30
CA ARG A 107 -11.15 11.68 -9.54
C ARG A 107 -10.02 11.78 -8.51
N VAL A 108 -10.35 11.67 -7.22
CA VAL A 108 -9.37 11.75 -6.13
C VAL A 108 -8.33 10.63 -6.22
N ALA A 109 -8.74 9.40 -6.55
CA ALA A 109 -7.80 8.30 -6.77
C ALA A 109 -6.80 8.63 -7.88
N ASN A 110 -7.28 9.15 -9.02
CA ASN A 110 -6.43 9.59 -10.12
C ASN A 110 -5.50 10.75 -9.71
N GLU A 111 -5.96 11.72 -8.94
CA GLU A 111 -5.12 12.82 -8.42
C GLU A 111 -3.98 12.30 -7.54
N PHE A 112 -4.24 11.34 -6.64
CA PHE A 112 -3.18 10.71 -5.85
C PHE A 112 -2.23 9.85 -6.68
N ILE A 113 -2.71 9.18 -7.73
CA ILE A 113 -1.85 8.48 -8.72
C ILE A 113 -0.90 9.48 -9.42
N GLN A 114 -1.40 10.69 -9.70
CA GLN A 114 -0.62 11.84 -10.17
C GLN A 114 0.13 12.59 -9.06
N GLU A 115 0.20 11.98 -7.87
CA GLU A 115 1.02 12.43 -6.74
C GLU A 115 0.59 13.76 -6.11
N ALA A 116 -0.70 14.10 -6.15
CA ALA A 116 -1.27 15.23 -5.42
C ALA A 116 -0.89 15.20 -3.92
N LYS A 117 -0.75 16.38 -3.29
CA LYS A 117 -0.21 16.55 -1.92
C LYS A 117 -1.20 17.22 -0.95
N ASN A 118 -2.48 16.96 -1.14
CA ASN A 118 -3.58 17.45 -0.32
C ASN A 118 -4.11 16.37 0.62
N ASN A 119 -4.90 16.79 1.61
CA ASN A 119 -5.80 15.88 2.31
C ASN A 119 -7.16 15.86 1.61
N VAL A 120 -7.96 14.85 1.90
CA VAL A 120 -9.33 14.70 1.40
C VAL A 120 -10.24 14.36 2.57
N ILE A 121 -11.38 15.03 2.68
CA ILE A 121 -12.32 14.84 3.79
C ILE A 121 -13.65 14.30 3.26
N LEU A 122 -14.05 13.15 3.79
CA LEU A 122 -15.38 12.56 3.59
C LEU A 122 -16.17 12.70 4.89
N ILE A 123 -17.21 13.53 4.89
CA ILE A 123 -18.04 13.80 6.06
C ILE A 123 -19.48 13.34 5.84
N GLY A 124 -20.10 12.74 6.85
CA GLY A 124 -21.53 12.41 6.82
C GLY A 124 -21.89 11.33 7.82
N LYS A 125 -23.15 10.92 7.91
CA LYS A 125 -23.62 9.93 8.90
C LYS A 125 -23.02 8.54 8.67
N SER A 126 -23.11 7.67 9.68
CA SER A 126 -22.75 6.25 9.54
C SER A 126 -23.59 5.56 8.46
N GLY A 127 -23.04 4.53 7.82
CA GLY A 127 -23.74 3.74 6.80
C GLY A 127 -23.94 4.42 5.44
N THR A 128 -23.37 5.59 5.20
CA THR A 128 -23.49 6.37 3.95
C THR A 128 -22.46 6.04 2.87
N GLY A 129 -21.55 5.09 3.12
CA GLY A 129 -20.55 4.63 2.13
C GLY A 129 -19.18 5.31 2.18
N LYS A 130 -18.91 6.20 3.15
CA LYS A 130 -17.61 6.89 3.30
C LYS A 130 -16.41 5.93 3.36
N SER A 131 -16.47 4.95 4.27
CA SER A 131 -15.41 3.96 4.47
C SER A 131 -15.21 3.07 3.23
N HIS A 132 -16.29 2.76 2.49
CA HIS A 132 -16.19 2.01 1.23
C HIS A 132 -15.39 2.81 0.20
N LEU A 133 -15.76 4.08 -0.01
CA LEU A 133 -15.10 4.92 -1.00
C LEU A 133 -13.66 5.26 -0.60
N SER A 134 -13.39 5.58 0.67
CA SER A 134 -12.01 5.82 1.12
C SER A 134 -11.13 4.59 0.95
N HIS A 135 -11.64 3.39 1.25
CA HIS A 135 -10.94 2.14 1.01
C HIS A 135 -10.73 1.89 -0.48
N GLY A 136 -11.76 2.10 -1.31
CA GLY A 136 -11.67 1.94 -2.76
C GLY A 136 -10.62 2.85 -3.39
N ILE A 137 -10.56 4.12 -2.98
CA ILE A 137 -9.51 5.07 -3.40
C ILE A 137 -8.13 4.54 -3.00
N ALA A 138 -7.96 4.18 -1.72
CA ALA A 138 -6.69 3.68 -1.20
C ALA A 138 -6.22 2.42 -1.92
N LYS A 139 -7.14 1.51 -2.24
CA LYS A 139 -6.87 0.29 -2.99
C LYS A 139 -6.42 0.58 -4.41
N GLU A 140 -7.13 1.43 -5.14
CA GLU A 140 -6.78 1.80 -6.52
C GLU A 140 -5.39 2.47 -6.59
N VAL A 141 -5.09 3.37 -5.65
CA VAL A 141 -3.77 4.00 -5.54
C VAL A 141 -2.69 2.98 -5.19
N SER A 142 -2.93 2.09 -4.21
CA SER A 142 -1.96 1.07 -3.78
C SER A 142 -1.66 0.06 -4.90
N ASP A 143 -2.67 -0.36 -5.65
CA ASP A 143 -2.52 -1.30 -6.77
C ASP A 143 -1.80 -0.65 -7.96
N THR A 144 -2.07 0.63 -8.25
CA THR A 144 -1.49 1.34 -9.40
C THR A 144 -0.08 1.83 -9.15
N LYS A 145 0.18 2.42 -7.98
CA LYS A 145 1.48 3.04 -7.63
C LYS A 145 2.41 2.11 -6.86
N GLU A 146 1.93 0.92 -6.51
CA GLU A 146 2.64 -0.01 -5.62
C GLU A 146 2.97 0.58 -4.24
N TRP A 147 2.21 1.58 -3.80
CA TRP A 147 2.40 2.25 -2.51
C TRP A 147 1.83 1.43 -1.36
N VAL A 148 2.49 1.53 -0.21
CA VAL A 148 1.94 1.00 1.05
C VAL A 148 0.98 2.05 1.60
N VAL A 149 -0.31 1.71 1.66
CA VAL A 149 -1.35 2.64 2.11
C VAL A 149 -1.98 2.11 3.40
N PRO A 150 -1.52 2.56 4.58
CA PRO A 150 -2.14 2.21 5.84
C PRO A 150 -3.59 2.69 5.89
N TYR A 151 -4.52 1.77 6.17
CA TYR A 151 -5.88 2.09 6.55
C TYR A 151 -5.99 2.01 8.07
N VAL A 152 -6.26 3.14 8.70
CA VAL A 152 -6.18 3.33 10.14
C VAL A 152 -7.54 3.69 10.68
N ASN A 153 -8.15 2.79 11.46
CA ASN A 153 -9.26 3.16 12.32
C ASN A 153 -8.69 3.75 13.63
N MET A 154 -9.09 4.97 13.99
CA MET A 154 -8.47 5.67 15.13
C MET A 154 -8.73 4.99 16.48
N VAL A 155 -9.89 4.34 16.65
CA VAL A 155 -10.18 3.60 17.89
C VAL A 155 -9.19 2.45 18.04
N ASP A 156 -9.09 1.59 17.01
CA ASP A 156 -8.18 0.44 16.99
C ASP A 156 -6.70 0.84 17.09
N PHE A 157 -6.31 1.95 16.45
CA PHE A 157 -4.96 2.49 16.55
C PHE A 157 -4.64 2.91 17.99
N MET A 158 -5.52 3.68 18.63
CA MET A 158 -5.32 4.16 19.99
C MET A 158 -5.36 3.03 21.02
N THR A 159 -6.16 1.97 20.82
CA THR A 159 -6.19 0.80 21.73
C THR A 159 -4.88 0.02 21.72
N ARG A 160 -4.18 -0.05 20.59
CA ARG A 160 -2.87 -0.73 20.48
C ARG A 160 -1.69 0.15 20.91
N LEU A 161 -1.92 1.45 21.04
CA LEU A 161 -0.87 2.41 21.37
C LEU A 161 -0.49 2.31 22.84
N ASN A 162 0.80 2.14 23.10
CA ASN A 162 1.39 2.19 24.43
C ASN A 162 2.68 3.00 24.40
N PHE A 163 3.30 3.22 25.56
CA PHE A 163 4.50 4.05 25.67
C PHE A 163 5.66 3.51 24.81
N ASP A 164 5.86 2.20 24.76
CA ASP A 164 7.00 1.57 24.09
C ASP A 164 6.87 1.58 22.57
N ASN A 165 5.64 1.46 22.04
CA ASN A 165 5.41 1.36 20.60
C ASN A 165 4.97 2.68 19.94
N LYS A 166 4.58 3.70 20.71
CA LYS A 166 4.00 4.97 20.22
C LYS A 166 4.81 5.57 19.07
N ALA A 167 6.11 5.77 19.28
CA ALA A 167 6.98 6.40 18.28
C ALA A 167 7.00 5.61 16.96
N SER A 168 7.17 4.29 17.05
CA SER A 168 7.23 3.41 15.88
C SER A 168 5.89 3.32 15.12
N MET A 169 4.76 3.37 15.83
CA MET A 169 3.43 3.33 15.21
C MET A 169 3.13 4.64 14.49
N ILE A 170 3.44 5.78 15.10
CA ILE A 170 3.27 7.10 14.48
C ILE A 170 4.21 7.24 13.28
N GLU A 171 5.47 6.81 13.39
CA GLU A 171 6.44 6.88 12.29
C GLU A 171 5.97 6.08 11.06
N ARG A 172 5.41 4.88 11.27
CA ARG A 172 4.83 4.07 10.18
C ARG A 172 3.71 4.78 9.46
N ILE A 173 2.87 5.50 10.20
CA ILE A 173 1.84 6.35 9.59
C ILE A 173 2.55 7.48 8.86
N VAL A 174 3.25 8.38 9.55
CA VAL A 174 3.87 9.60 8.99
C VAL A 174 4.68 9.36 7.72
N ASN A 175 5.43 8.27 7.63
CA ASN A 175 6.30 7.97 6.49
C ASN A 175 5.59 7.31 5.30
N ALA A 176 4.35 6.86 5.43
CA ALA A 176 3.61 6.25 4.32
C ALA A 176 3.17 7.29 3.28
N GLU A 177 3.18 6.90 2.00
CA GLU A 177 2.92 7.81 0.86
C GLU A 177 1.48 8.35 0.84
N LEU A 178 0.52 7.54 1.29
CA LEU A 178 -0.90 7.86 1.46
C LEU A 178 -1.41 7.13 2.71
N VAL A 179 -2.29 7.76 3.47
CA VAL A 179 -2.96 7.12 4.63
C VAL A 179 -4.46 7.39 4.58
N VAL A 180 -5.25 6.40 4.97
CA VAL A 180 -6.65 6.59 5.33
C VAL A 180 -6.77 6.62 6.84
N ILE A 181 -7.37 7.69 7.37
CA ILE A 181 -7.80 7.81 8.76
C ILE A 181 -9.32 7.71 8.77
N ASP A 182 -9.83 6.55 9.16
CA ASP A 182 -11.25 6.24 9.14
C ASP A 182 -11.90 6.52 10.50
N ASP A 183 -13.09 7.12 10.44
CA ASP A 183 -13.97 7.44 11.56
C ASP A 183 -13.30 8.33 12.62
N LEU A 184 -12.60 9.38 12.16
CA LEU A 184 -11.99 10.39 13.02
C LEU A 184 -13.07 11.08 13.86
N GLY A 185 -12.91 11.04 15.19
CA GLY A 185 -13.88 11.57 16.15
C GLY A 185 -14.54 10.49 17.00
N SER A 186 -14.43 9.23 16.61
CA SER A 186 -15.03 8.10 17.34
C SER A 186 -14.14 7.55 18.46
N GLU A 187 -12.85 7.92 18.49
CA GLU A 187 -11.93 7.52 19.54
C GLU A 187 -12.22 8.17 20.90
N MET A 188 -11.48 7.81 21.95
CA MET A 188 -11.66 8.45 23.26
C MET A 188 -11.13 9.88 23.26
N GLU A 189 -11.91 10.83 23.77
CA GLU A 189 -11.46 12.22 23.88
C GLU A 189 -10.58 12.40 25.13
N ASN A 190 -9.26 12.35 24.94
CA ASN A 190 -8.29 12.61 26.00
C ASN A 190 -7.04 13.31 25.44
N LYS A 191 -6.19 13.85 26.32
CA LYS A 191 -5.00 14.61 25.94
C LYS A 191 -4.05 13.81 25.03
N LEU A 192 -3.77 12.55 25.39
CA LEU A 192 -2.89 11.68 24.61
C LEU A 192 -3.38 11.54 23.16
N THR A 193 -4.67 11.32 22.99
CA THR A 193 -5.30 11.19 21.67
C THR A 193 -5.17 12.46 20.84
N LYS A 194 -5.45 13.62 21.45
CA LYS A 194 -5.30 14.92 20.79
C LYS A 194 -3.86 15.17 20.36
N ASP A 195 -2.88 14.83 21.22
CA ASP A 195 -1.45 14.97 20.93
C ASP A 195 -1.01 14.05 19.77
N VAL A 196 -1.48 12.79 19.75
CA VAL A 196 -1.17 11.82 18.69
C VAL A 196 -1.76 12.26 17.33
N ILE A 197 -3.03 12.67 17.31
CA ILE A 197 -3.68 13.16 16.09
C ILE A 197 -2.96 14.41 15.57
N TYR A 198 -2.65 15.35 16.46
CA TYR A 198 -1.87 16.53 16.10
C TYR A 198 -0.52 16.12 15.47
N GLU A 199 0.23 15.23 16.11
CA GLU A 199 1.53 14.78 15.62
C GLU A 199 1.47 14.14 14.22
N ILE A 200 0.46 13.29 13.98
CA ILE A 200 0.24 12.66 12.67
C ILE A 200 -0.01 13.73 11.61
N PHE A 201 -0.99 14.61 11.81
CA PHE A 201 -1.39 15.59 10.80
C PHE A 201 -0.40 16.74 10.62
N ASP A 202 0.38 17.10 11.64
CA ASP A 202 1.41 18.13 11.52
C ASP A 202 2.57 17.68 10.62
N LYS A 203 2.92 16.39 10.68
CA LYS A 203 4.07 15.82 9.96
C LYS A 203 3.74 15.30 8.55
N ARG A 204 2.47 15.22 8.15
CA ARG A 204 2.09 14.65 6.84
C ARG A 204 1.09 15.48 6.04
N THR A 205 0.94 15.07 4.78
CA THR A 205 -0.20 15.37 3.89
C THR A 205 -0.59 14.05 3.21
N ARG A 206 -1.41 14.07 2.15
CA ARG A 206 -1.88 12.83 1.48
C ARG A 206 -2.58 11.93 2.49
N THR A 207 -3.64 12.47 3.06
CA THR A 207 -4.47 11.78 4.04
C THR A 207 -5.92 11.87 3.63
N ILE A 208 -6.58 10.72 3.48
CA ILE A 208 -8.02 10.63 3.34
C ILE A 208 -8.60 10.48 4.74
N VAL A 209 -9.53 11.33 5.12
CA VAL A 209 -10.17 11.33 6.43
C VAL A 209 -11.64 11.07 6.24
N THR A 210 -12.19 10.10 6.97
CA THR A 210 -13.63 9.96 7.10
C THR A 210 -14.06 10.40 8.50
N THR A 211 -15.20 11.09 8.62
CA THR A 211 -15.72 11.52 9.93
C THR A 211 -17.23 11.70 9.91
N ASN A 212 -17.86 11.55 11.07
CA ASN A 212 -19.26 11.93 11.28
C ASN A 212 -19.40 13.33 11.92
N MET A 213 -18.29 14.01 12.23
CA MET A 213 -18.27 15.31 12.92
C MET A 213 -18.25 16.48 11.94
N THR A 214 -18.97 17.56 12.26
CA THR A 214 -18.87 18.85 11.56
C THR A 214 -17.52 19.52 11.80
N GLY A 215 -17.18 20.52 10.97
CA GLY A 215 -15.96 21.31 11.17
C GLY A 215 -15.90 21.97 12.56
N GLU A 216 -17.03 22.49 13.05
CA GLU A 216 -17.15 23.08 14.39
C GLU A 216 -16.87 22.05 15.48
N GLN A 217 -17.44 20.84 15.36
CA GLN A 217 -17.20 19.75 16.29
C GLN A 217 -15.73 19.27 16.28
N LEU A 218 -15.09 19.23 15.11
CA LEU A 218 -13.65 18.93 15.00
C LEU A 218 -12.80 20.01 15.67
N ILE A 219 -13.17 21.28 15.54
CA ILE A 219 -12.48 22.40 16.21
C ILE A 219 -12.65 22.33 17.72
N GLU A 220 -13.86 22.08 18.21
CA GLU A 220 -14.14 21.93 19.64
C GLU A 220 -13.32 20.77 20.23
N ARG A 221 -13.30 19.64 19.53
CA ARG A 221 -12.62 18.43 19.98
C ARG A 221 -11.09 18.53 19.91
N TYR A 222 -10.52 18.95 18.79
CA TYR A 222 -9.06 18.89 18.57
C TYR A 222 -8.35 20.24 18.63
N GLY A 223 -9.11 21.33 18.68
CA GLY A 223 -8.60 22.71 18.63
C GLY A 223 -8.30 23.18 17.20
N ASN A 224 -8.31 24.51 17.03
CA ASN A 224 -8.09 25.19 15.75
C ASN A 224 -6.78 24.79 15.06
N ARG A 225 -5.70 24.59 15.83
CA ARG A 225 -4.39 24.23 15.29
C ARG A 225 -4.42 22.86 14.62
N THR A 226 -4.99 21.86 15.27
CA THR A 226 -5.11 20.49 14.73
C THR A 226 -6.07 20.48 13.55
N TYR A 227 -7.21 21.16 13.65
CA TYR A 227 -8.16 21.31 12.55
C TYR A 227 -7.50 21.89 11.29
N SER A 228 -6.68 22.94 11.42
CA SER A 228 -5.93 23.52 10.30
C SER A 228 -5.00 22.50 9.61
N ARG A 229 -4.40 21.56 10.37
CA ARG A 229 -3.57 20.49 9.82
C ARG A 229 -4.38 19.39 9.14
N ILE A 230 -5.53 19.02 9.71
CA ILE A 230 -6.49 18.11 9.07
C ILE A 230 -6.92 18.67 7.71
N MET A 231 -7.23 19.97 7.64
CA MET A 231 -7.70 20.66 6.43
C MET A 231 -6.58 21.07 5.46
N LYS A 232 -5.33 20.64 5.66
CA LYS A 232 -4.19 21.05 4.83
C LYS A 232 -4.38 20.62 3.37
N GLY A 233 -4.48 21.61 2.48
CA GLY A 233 -4.70 21.39 1.05
C GLY A 233 -6.14 20.99 0.67
N VAL A 234 -7.07 21.02 1.63
CA VAL A 234 -8.49 20.71 1.37
C VAL A 234 -9.18 21.96 0.82
N ASP A 235 -9.65 21.87 -0.42
CA ASP A 235 -10.54 22.85 -1.05
C ASP A 235 -11.92 22.21 -1.34
N LYS A 236 -12.75 22.90 -2.12
CA LYS A 236 -14.09 22.42 -2.49
C LYS A 236 -14.06 21.11 -3.30
N GLU A 237 -12.97 20.84 -4.02
CA GLU A 237 -12.79 19.62 -4.81
C GLU A 237 -12.21 18.47 -3.99
N HIS A 238 -11.77 18.71 -2.76
CA HIS A 238 -11.20 17.67 -1.88
C HIS A 238 -12.04 17.45 -0.62
N PHE A 239 -13.28 17.95 -0.63
CA PHE A 239 -14.24 17.81 0.44
C PHE A 239 -15.54 17.25 -0.13
N MET A 240 -16.03 16.14 0.44
CA MET A 240 -17.29 15.52 0.05
C MET A 240 -18.20 15.33 1.27
N LYS A 241 -19.44 15.79 1.12
CA LYS A 241 -20.47 15.70 2.16
C LYS A 241 -21.55 14.69 1.76
N PHE A 242 -21.68 13.64 2.56
CA PHE A 242 -22.63 12.54 2.37
C PHE A 242 -23.95 12.88 3.07
N GLU A 243 -24.58 13.97 2.64
CA GLU A 243 -25.94 14.33 3.05
C GLU A 243 -26.97 13.59 2.20
N ASN A 244 -28.11 13.23 2.80
CA ASN A 244 -29.25 12.56 2.14
C ASN A 244 -28.96 11.16 1.55
N MET A 245 -27.83 10.55 1.89
CA MET A 245 -27.53 9.17 1.52
C MET A 245 -28.33 8.18 2.38
N LYS A 246 -28.84 7.11 1.77
CA LYS A 246 -29.51 6.02 2.51
C LYS A 246 -28.50 5.31 3.41
N ASP A 247 -28.86 5.10 4.67
CA ASP A 247 -28.07 4.24 5.57
C ASP A 247 -28.28 2.78 5.16
N ARG A 248 -27.29 2.21 4.46
CA ARG A 248 -27.35 0.84 3.97
C ARG A 248 -27.29 -0.21 5.10
N ARG A 249 -26.89 0.17 6.32
CA ARG A 249 -26.85 -0.72 7.50
C ARG A 249 -28.20 -0.81 8.22
N ARG A 250 -29.14 0.11 7.94
CA ARG A 250 -30.47 0.17 8.59
C ARG A 250 -31.61 -0.35 7.72
N LEU A 251 -31.34 -0.88 6.53
CA LEU A 251 -32.37 -1.40 5.60
C LEU A 251 -33.19 -2.61 6.12
N LEU A 252 -33.00 -3.00 7.39
CA LEU A 252 -33.68 -4.13 8.04
C LEU A 252 -34.68 -3.70 9.14
N PHE A 253 -34.90 -2.40 9.36
CA PHE A 253 -35.86 -1.88 10.34
C PHE A 253 -36.73 -0.76 9.78
#